data_AF-A0A7W1RCV7-F1
#
_entry.id   AF-A0A7W1RCV7-F1
#
_cell.length_a   1.000
_cell.length_b   1.000
_cell.length_c   1.000
_cell.angle_alpha   90.00
_cell.angle_beta   90.00
_cell.angle_gamma   90.00
#
_symmetry.space_group_name_H-M   'P 1'
#
loop_
_entity.id
_entity.type
_entity.pdbx_description
1 polymer ?
#
loop_
_entity_poly.entity_id
_entity_poly.type
_entity_poly.pdbx_seq_one_letter_code
_entity_poly.pdbx_strand_id
1 'polypeptide(L)' 'MRVSEPTRDRFAKLAQATGRPMSQLVDEAAYALERRVFFDQFSSGYESLRDDRVAWAEIEAERAVESGALRDSSA' A
#
# COMPACT_ATOMS: atom_id res chain seq x y z
N MET A 1 23.56 7.85 -1.17
CA MET A 1 22.94 7.75 0.17
C MET A 1 23.90 7.03 1.12
N ARG A 2 24.20 7.60 2.29
CA ARG A 2 25.00 6.91 3.32
C ARG A 2 24.05 6.18 4.28
N VAL A 3 24.33 4.92 4.55
CA VAL A 3 23.60 4.09 5.52
C VAL A 3 24.54 3.60 6.61
N SER A 4 23.99 3.09 7.70
CA SER A 4 24.79 2.40 8.72
C SER A 4 25.42 1.13 8.15
N GLU A 5 26.58 0.74 8.69
CA GLU A 5 27.28 -0.49 8.28
C GLU A 5 26.39 -1.74 8.41
N PRO A 6 25.64 -1.95 9.51
CA PRO A 6 24.75 -3.11 9.63
C PRO A 6 23.68 -3.17 8.52
N THR A 7 23.14 -2.01 8.12
CA THR A 7 22.14 -1.94 7.05
C THR A 7 22.78 -2.27 5.70
N ARG A 8 23.95 -1.70 5.40
CA ARG A 8 24.71 -2.03 4.18
C ARG A 8 24.98 -3.53 4.09
N ASP A 9 25.48 -4.12 5.18
CA ASP A 9 25.85 -5.53 5.22
C ASP A 9 24.63 -6.45 5.09
N ARG A 10 23.48 -6.05 5.65
CA ARG A 10 22.21 -6.77 5.45
C ARG A 10 21.79 -6.77 3.98
N PHE A 11 21.81 -5.61 3.31
CA PHE A 11 21.46 -5.53 1.89
C PHE A 11 22.47 -6.24 0.99
N ALA A 12 23.75 -6.25 1.35
CA ALA A 12 24.77 -7.01 0.64
C ALA A 12 24.50 -8.53 0.70
N LYS A 13 24.15 -9.05 1.88
CA LYS A 13 23.76 -10.47 2.06
C LYS A 13 22.51 -10.82 1.25
N LEU A 14 21.51 -9.94 1.25
CA LEU A 14 20.29 -10.13 0.45
C LEU A 14 20.60 -10.14 -1.04
N ALA A 15 21.40 -9.18 -1.52
CA ALA A 15 21.83 -9.11 -2.92
C ALA A 15 22.54 -10.40 -3.37
N GLN A 16 23.44 -10.92 -2.53
CA GLN A 16 24.12 -12.19 -2.79
C GLN A 16 23.15 -13.37 -2.82
N ALA A 17 22.22 -13.46 -1.87
CA ALA A 17 21.26 -14.55 -1.78
C ALA A 17 20.22 -14.54 -2.92
N THR A 18 19.83 -13.36 -3.40
CA THR A 18 18.82 -13.21 -4.45
C THR A 18 19.43 -13.09 -5.85
N GLY A 19 20.75 -12.93 -5.97
CA GLY A 19 21.42 -12.65 -7.25
C GLY A 19 21.04 -11.29 -7.87
N ARG A 20 20.59 -10.34 -7.04
CA ARG A 20 20.04 -9.06 -7.51
C ARG A 20 20.89 -7.88 -7.02
N PRO A 21 20.97 -6.78 -7.78
CA PRO A 21 21.72 -5.61 -7.35
C PRO A 21 21.18 -5.02 -6.05
N MET A 22 22.07 -4.54 -5.18
CA MET A 22 21.67 -3.88 -3.92
C MET A 22 20.73 -2.69 -4.15
N SER A 23 20.94 -1.91 -5.23
CA SER A 23 20.05 -0.80 -5.58
C SER A 23 18.62 -1.26 -5.81
N GLN A 24 18.43 -2.35 -6.57
CA GLN A 24 17.10 -2.91 -6.84
C GLN A 24 16.38 -3.33 -5.55
N LEU A 25 17.12 -3.91 -4.59
CA LEU A 25 16.56 -4.30 -3.30
C LEU A 25 16.18 -3.07 -2.43
N VAL A 26 16.97 -2.00 -2.50
CA VAL A 26 16.67 -0.74 -1.80
C VAL A 26 15.42 -0.10 -2.40
N ASP A 27 15.30 -0.06 -3.72
CA ASP A 27 14.13 0.48 -4.42
C ASP A 27 12.87 -0.30 -4.07
N GLU A 28 12.93 -1.63 -4.04
CA GLU A 28 11.79 -2.47 -3.62
C GLU A 28 11.44 -2.29 -2.15
N ALA A 29 12.43 -2.14 -1.27
CA ALA A 29 12.18 -1.88 0.14
C ALA A 29 11.50 -0.50 0.34
N ALA A 30 11.91 0.50 -0.42
CA ALA A 30 11.27 1.82 -0.44
C ALA A 30 9.84 1.72 -0.94
N TYR A 31 9.60 1.08 -2.08
CA TYR A 31 8.27 0.89 -2.64
C TYR A 31 7.33 0.12 -1.68
N ALA A 32 7.82 -0.93 -1.03
CA ALA A 32 7.05 -1.67 -0.06
C ALA A 32 6.67 -0.81 1.16
N LEU A 33 7.59 0.04 1.63
CA LEU A 33 7.32 0.98 2.71
C LEU A 33 6.30 2.04 2.30
N GLU A 34 6.46 2.64 1.12
CA GLU A 34 5.52 3.62 0.57
C GLU A 34 4.11 3.03 0.45
N ARG A 35 4.01 1.83 -0.14
CA ARG A 35 2.73 1.11 -0.27
C ARG A 35 2.10 0.87 1.10
N ARG A 36 2.88 0.42 2.09
CA ARG A 36 2.39 0.20 3.44
C ARG A 36 1.88 1.49 4.07
N VAL A 37 2.68 2.56 4.04
CA VAL A 37 2.30 3.87 4.62
C VAL A 37 1.04 4.41 3.96
N PHE A 38 0.91 4.28 2.64
CA PHE A 38 -0.28 4.67 1.92
C PHE A 38 -1.52 3.90 2.41
N PHE A 39 -1.46 2.57 2.49
CA PHE A 39 -2.61 1.78 2.92
C PHE A 39 -2.95 1.98 4.40
N ASP A 40 -1.95 2.17 5.27
CA ASP A 40 -2.18 2.49 6.69
C ASP A 40 -2.96 3.82 6.83
N GLN A 41 -2.58 4.84 6.05
CA GLN A 41 -3.29 6.13 6.03
C GLN A 41 -4.69 6.03 5.41
N PHE A 42 -4.81 5.30 4.29
CA PHE A 42 -6.09 5.06 3.63
C PHE A 42 -7.09 4.34 4.55
N SER A 43 -6.64 3.28 5.22
CA SER A 43 -7.45 2.54 6.19
C SER A 43 -7.86 3.42 7.36
N SER A 44 -6.95 4.19 7.95
CA SER A 44 -7.27 5.11 9.05
C SER A 44 -8.28 6.19 8.62
N GLY A 45 -8.17 6.70 7.38
CA GLY A 45 -9.16 7.62 6.82
C GLY A 45 -10.55 6.98 6.71
N TYR A 46 -10.62 5.72 6.23
CA TYR A 46 -11.88 4.98 6.15
C TYR A 46 -12.48 4.62 7.51
N GLU A 47 -11.65 4.31 8.51
CA GLU A 47 -12.09 4.11 9.90
C GLU A 47 -12.71 5.40 10.45
N SER A 48 -12.04 6.54 10.25
CA SER A 48 -12.55 7.84 10.67
C SER A 48 -13.86 8.21 9.97
N LEU A 49 -13.97 7.88 8.68
CA LEU A 49 -15.19 8.07 7.88
C LEU A 49 -16.33 7.13 8.33
N ARG A 50 -16.01 5.90 8.76
CA ARG A 50 -16.98 4.94 9.32
C ARG A 50 -17.64 5.47 10.59
N ASP A 51 -16.88 6.21 11.40
CA ASP A 51 -17.35 6.81 12.65
C ASP A 51 -18.26 8.02 12.41
N ASP A 52 -18.13 8.70 11.26
CA ASP A 52 -19.08 9.72 10.81
C ASP A 52 -20.29 9.08 10.13
N ARG A 53 -21.38 8.91 10.89
CA ARG A 53 -22.61 8.27 10.39
C ARG A 53 -23.25 8.97 9.21
N VAL A 54 -23.12 10.29 9.08
CA VAL A 54 -23.76 11.04 7.99
C VAL A 54 -22.95 10.83 6.71
N ALA A 55 -21.64 11.08 6.77
CA ALA A 55 -20.76 10.86 5.62
C ALA A 55 -20.73 9.38 5.21
N TRP A 56 -20.79 8.45 6.15
CA TRP A 56 -20.87 7.03 5.86
C TRP A 56 -22.15 6.64 5.11
N ALA A 57 -23.30 7.23 5.49
CA ALA A 57 -24.57 6.96 4.83
C ALA A 57 -24.57 7.41 3.36
N GLU A 58 -23.90 8.52 3.03
CA GLU A 58 -23.73 8.98 1.65
C GLU A 58 -22.95 7.96 0.80
N ILE A 59 -21.86 7.41 1.34
CA ILE A 59 -21.08 6.36 0.67
C ILE A 59 -21.88 5.07 0.49
N GLU A 60 -22.64 4.65 1.51
CA GLU A 60 -23.48 3.45 1.39
C GLU A 60 -24.57 3.62 0.33
N ALA A 61 -25.16 4.82 0.24
CA ALA A 61 -26.15 5.13 -0.79
C ALA A 61 -25.54 5.07 -2.20
N GLU A 62 -24.36 5.66 -2.41
CA GLU A 62 -23.64 5.60 -3.68
C GLU A 62 -23.30 4.15 -4.06
N ARG A 63 -22.68 3.39 -3.15
CA ARG A 63 -22.34 1.99 -3.37
C ARG A 63 -23.55 1.13 -3.71
N ALA A 64 -24.71 1.39 -3.11
CA ALA A 64 -25.93 0.66 -3.42
C ALA A 64 -26.38 0.86 -4.87
N VAL A 65 -26.23 2.08 -5.42
CA VAL A 65 -26.51 2.37 -6.82
C VAL A 65 -25.50 1.67 -7.74
N GLU A 66 -24.21 1.78 -7.43
CA GLU A 66 -23.13 1.20 -8.24
C GLU A 66 -23.10 -0.34 -8.22
N SER A 67 -23.60 -0.95 -7.14
CA SER A 67 -23.66 -2.41 -6.98
C SER A 67 -24.41 -3.11 -8.13
N GLY A 68 -25.30 -2.41 -8.83
CA GLY A 68 -25.98 -2.91 -10.02
C GLY A 68 -25.02 -3.27 -11.17
N ALA A 69 -23.90 -2.56 -11.29
CA ALA A 69 -22.90 -2.77 -12.33
C ALA A 69 -21.91 -3.91 -12.03
N LEU A 70 -21.98 -4.54 -10.84
CA LEU A 70 -21.07 -5.64 -10.45
C LEU A 70 -21.13 -6.85 -11.39
N ARG A 71 -22.23 -7.03 -12.11
CA ARG A 71 -22.43 -8.14 -13.06
C ARG A 71 -22.09 -7.77 -14.50
N ASP A 72 -21.71 -6.52 -14.75
CA ASP A 72 -21.35 -6.07 -16.08
C ASP A 72 -20.00 -6.67 -16.44
N SER A 73 -19.95 -7.37 -17.58
CA SER A 73 -18.69 -7.85 -18.13
C SER A 73 -18.01 -6.71 -18.87
N SER A 74 -16.74 -6.46 -18.58
CA SER A 74 -15.90 -5.67 -19.48
C SER A 74 -15.71 -6.45 -20.79
N ALA A 75 -15.93 -5.79 -21.93
CA ALA A 75 -15.78 -6.38 -23.27
C ALA A 75 -14.32 -6.69 -23.62
#